data_AF-A0A8T3W0Q4-F1
#
_entry.id   AF-A0A8T3W0Q4-F1
#
_cell.length_a   1.000
_cell.length_b   1.000
_cell.length_c   1.000
_cell.angle_alpha   90.00
_cell.angle_beta   90.00
_cell.angle_gamma   90.00
#
_symmetry.space_group_name_H-M   'P 1'
#
loop_
_entity.id
_entity.type
_entity.pdbx_description
1 polymer ?
#
loop_
_entity_poly.entity_id
_entity_poly.type
_entity_poly.pdbx_seq_one_letter_code
_entity_poly.pdbx_strand_id
1 'polypeptide(L)'
;MDILEALLKSLSKNKKWIIVGAIIYLIPVIYRLTTENSFVPFLDNTLFLYQRSSQIIPVNLETLGALFLIPSAIGAIIGVSFLENLFSRRFSGLEKYVGRVFGSLFFAVGWTAMQFSGFVFFNPVGPWGNLLWSGPDVYARNLLVALTVGPLVPYAIEFIYKIKK
;
A
#
# COMPACT_ATOMS: atom_id res chain seq x y z
N MET A 1 -4.84 -19.83 20.22
CA MET A 1 -3.94 -18.71 19.89
C MET A 1 -4.81 -17.47 19.91
N ASP A 2 -4.46 -16.47 20.70
CA ASP A 2 -5.24 -15.24 20.78
C ASP A 2 -4.99 -14.31 19.57
N ILE A 3 -5.79 -13.26 19.42
CA ILE A 3 -5.73 -12.33 18.28
C ILE A 3 -4.38 -11.61 18.23
N LEU A 4 -3.82 -11.22 19.38
CA LEU A 4 -2.57 -10.47 19.47
C LEU A 4 -1.39 -11.37 19.07
N GLU A 5 -1.34 -12.59 19.56
CA GLU A 5 -0.35 -13.61 19.22
C GLU A 5 -0.39 -13.93 17.72
N ALA A 6 -1.59 -14.05 17.14
CA ALA A 6 -1.78 -14.24 15.68
C ALA A 6 -1.14 -13.12 14.86
N LEU A 7 -1.40 -11.88 15.30
CA LEU A 7 -0.91 -10.67 14.64
C LEU A 7 0.61 -10.57 14.74
N LEU A 8 1.17 -10.70 15.95
CA LEU A 8 2.61 -10.62 16.16
C LEU A 8 3.36 -11.69 15.37
N LYS A 9 2.83 -12.92 15.34
CA LYS A 9 3.38 -14.00 14.52
C LYS A 9 3.33 -13.68 13.02
N SER A 10 2.24 -13.07 12.55
CA SER A 10 2.10 -12.65 11.15
C SER A 10 3.10 -11.54 10.78
N LEU A 11 3.25 -10.53 11.64
CA LEU A 11 4.19 -9.43 11.44
C LEU A 11 5.65 -9.93 11.43
N SER A 12 6.01 -10.78 12.39
CA SER A 12 7.35 -11.37 12.47
C SER A 12 7.69 -12.22 11.23
N LYS A 13 6.75 -13.08 10.79
CA LYS A 13 6.90 -13.91 9.58
C LYS A 13 7.09 -13.08 8.32
N ASN A 14 6.40 -11.94 8.22
CA ASN A 14 6.40 -11.10 7.01
C ASN A 14 7.28 -9.85 7.13
N LYS A 15 8.18 -9.79 8.13
CA LYS A 15 9.03 -8.62 8.39
C LYS A 15 9.79 -8.09 7.17
N LYS A 16 10.26 -8.98 6.29
CA LYS A 16 10.98 -8.60 5.07
C LYS A 16 10.10 -7.77 4.13
N TRP A 17 8.84 -8.15 3.97
CA TRP A 17 7.87 -7.42 3.15
C TRP A 17 7.51 -6.06 3.75
N ILE A 18 7.39 -5.99 5.07
CA ILE A 18 7.16 -4.74 5.80
C ILE A 18 8.33 -3.78 5.57
N ILE A 19 9.57 -4.26 5.71
CA ILE A 19 10.79 -3.45 5.48
C ILE A 19 10.87 -2.97 4.03
N VAL A 20 10.64 -3.86 3.06
CA VAL A 20 10.63 -3.50 1.64
C VAL A 20 9.57 -2.43 1.35
N GLY A 21 8.35 -2.59 1.88
CA GLY A 21 7.30 -1.58 1.74
C GLY A 21 7.69 -0.23 2.35
N ALA A 22 8.28 -0.24 3.55
CA ALA A 22 8.74 0.97 4.21
C ALA A 22 9.83 1.68 3.39
N ILE A 23 10.80 0.94 2.85
CA ILE A 23 11.87 1.50 2.00
C ILE A 23 11.28 2.14 0.75
N ILE A 24 10.42 1.42 0.02
CA ILE A 24 9.81 1.94 -1.22
C ILE A 24 9.01 3.21 -0.93
N TYR A 25 8.32 3.25 0.21
CA TYR A 25 7.56 4.42 0.62
C TYR A 25 8.43 5.61 1.02
N LEU A 26 9.59 5.37 1.63
CA LEU A 26 10.52 6.43 2.02
C LEU A 26 11.21 7.08 0.81
N ILE A 27 11.33 6.39 -0.33
CA ILE A 27 12.01 6.93 -1.52
C ILE A 27 11.39 8.26 -1.98
N PRO A 28 10.06 8.39 -2.23
CA PRO A 28 9.46 9.67 -2.62
C PRO A 28 9.64 10.77 -1.57
N VAL A 29 9.56 10.42 -0.28
CA VAL A 29 9.73 11.39 0.82
C VAL A 29 11.15 11.92 0.84
N ILE A 30 12.15 11.03 0.83
CA ILE A 30 13.57 11.40 0.80
C ILE A 30 13.88 12.20 -0.46
N TYR A 31 13.40 11.76 -1.62
CA TYR A 31 13.62 12.47 -2.88
C TYR A 31 13.08 13.90 -2.84
N ARG A 32 11.83 14.07 -2.38
CA ARG A 32 11.24 15.41 -2.21
C ARG A 32 12.12 16.22 -1.28
N LEU A 33 12.52 15.65 -0.14
CA LEU A 33 13.40 16.27 0.86
C LEU A 33 14.79 16.66 0.34
N THR A 34 15.29 16.07 -0.75
CA THR A 34 16.65 16.34 -1.25
C THR A 34 16.70 17.15 -2.54
N THR A 35 15.64 17.20 -3.35
CA THR A 35 15.70 17.73 -4.73
C THR A 35 14.79 18.91 -5.02
N GLU A 36 13.99 19.35 -4.05
CA GLU A 36 13.01 20.46 -4.19
C GLU A 36 11.90 20.22 -5.23
N ASN A 37 11.96 19.11 -5.96
CA ASN A 37 10.95 18.73 -6.93
C ASN A 37 9.86 17.90 -6.24
N SER A 38 8.61 18.35 -6.40
CA SER A 38 7.42 17.54 -6.10
C SER A 38 7.30 16.31 -7.02
N PHE A 39 8.01 16.36 -8.16
CA PHE A 39 8.09 15.33 -9.19
C PHE A 39 9.38 14.52 -9.06
N VAL A 40 9.25 13.20 -8.95
CA VAL A 40 10.42 12.31 -8.92
C VAL A 40 10.71 11.83 -10.36
N PRO A 41 11.90 12.06 -10.93
CA PRO A 41 12.16 11.94 -12.38
C PRO A 41 12.21 10.50 -12.87
N PHE A 42 12.52 9.52 -12.00
CA PHE A 42 12.37 8.10 -12.34
C PHE A 42 10.89 7.65 -12.33
N LEU A 43 10.02 8.46 -11.68
CA LEU A 43 8.57 8.28 -11.58
C LEU A 43 7.81 9.06 -12.65
N ASP A 44 8.47 9.86 -13.47
CA ASP A 44 7.83 10.74 -14.45
C ASP A 44 8.02 10.20 -15.86
N ASN A 45 7.42 9.05 -16.15
CA ASN A 45 7.20 8.66 -17.54
C ASN A 45 6.05 9.51 -18.10
N THR A 46 6.44 10.68 -18.62
CA THR A 46 5.66 11.66 -19.38
C THR A 46 5.09 11.11 -20.68
N LEU A 47 4.30 10.02 -20.59
CA LEU A 47 3.46 9.50 -21.67
C LEU A 47 1.97 9.50 -21.29
N PHE A 48 1.62 9.73 -20.02
CA PHE A 48 0.22 9.72 -19.59
C PHE A 48 -0.11 10.81 -18.55
N LEU A 49 -0.27 12.04 -19.09
CA LEU A 49 -1.24 13.10 -18.76
C LEU A 49 -1.26 13.72 -17.35
N TYR A 50 -0.83 14.99 -17.31
CA TYR A 50 -1.57 16.16 -16.79
C TYR A 50 -2.52 15.90 -15.59
N GLN A 51 -2.01 16.09 -14.37
CA GLN A 51 -2.80 16.16 -13.13
C GLN A 51 -3.76 17.36 -13.16
N ARG A 52 -5.03 17.13 -13.54
CA ARG A 52 -6.15 17.95 -13.07
C ARG A 52 -6.78 17.26 -11.86
N SER A 53 -7.15 18.05 -10.86
CA SER A 53 -7.85 17.66 -9.62
C SER A 53 -9.19 16.91 -9.81
N SER A 54 -9.61 16.67 -11.06
CA SER A 54 -10.84 15.96 -11.43
C SER A 54 -10.64 14.50 -11.84
N GLN A 55 -9.40 13.98 -11.91
CA GLN A 55 -9.16 12.60 -12.32
C GLN A 55 -9.10 11.64 -11.12
N ILE A 56 -10.16 10.84 -10.97
CA ILE A 56 -10.37 9.84 -9.91
C ILE A 56 -9.37 8.67 -10.01
N ILE A 57 -8.76 8.47 -11.18
CA ILE A 57 -7.83 7.37 -11.45
C ILE A 57 -6.42 7.93 -11.60
N PRO A 58 -5.41 7.40 -10.88
CA PRO A 58 -4.03 7.84 -11.04
C PRO A 58 -3.55 7.40 -12.42
N VAL A 59 -3.15 8.37 -13.25
CA VAL A 59 -2.74 8.12 -14.64
C VAL A 59 -1.32 7.52 -14.72
N ASN A 60 -0.54 7.68 -13.66
CA ASN A 60 0.81 7.12 -13.55
C ASN A 60 0.79 5.76 -12.83
N LEU A 61 1.20 4.72 -13.56
CA LEU A 61 1.38 3.33 -13.09
C LEU A 61 2.23 3.24 -11.83
N GLU A 62 3.15 4.17 -11.63
CA GLU A 62 4.10 4.12 -10.53
C GLU A 62 3.58 4.81 -9.28
N THR A 63 2.78 5.88 -9.42
CA THR A 63 1.96 6.41 -8.32
C THR A 63 0.99 5.31 -7.86
N LEU A 64 0.37 4.60 -8.81
CA LEU A 64 -0.51 3.46 -8.55
C LEU A 64 0.27 2.31 -7.85
N GLY A 65 1.48 2.01 -8.33
CA GLY A 65 2.41 1.00 -7.81
C GLY A 65 2.89 1.26 -6.39
N ALA A 66 3.67 2.32 -6.22
CA ALA A 66 4.41 2.62 -5.00
C ALA A 66 3.49 3.09 -3.86
N LEU A 67 2.46 3.88 -4.17
CA LEU A 67 1.60 4.48 -3.12
C LEU A 67 0.38 3.63 -2.79
N PHE A 68 -0.13 2.83 -3.72
CA PHE A 68 -1.38 2.10 -3.51
C PHE A 68 -1.25 0.58 -3.61
N LEU A 69 -0.57 0.06 -4.65
CA LEU A 69 -0.48 -1.37 -4.88
C LEU A 69 0.43 -2.07 -3.88
N ILE A 70 1.63 -1.55 -3.62
CA ILE A 70 2.60 -2.19 -2.74
C ILE A 70 2.09 -2.25 -1.29
N PRO A 71 1.59 -1.15 -0.68
CA PRO A 71 1.00 -1.21 0.65
C PRO A 71 -0.20 -2.18 0.72
N SER A 72 -1.08 -2.16 -0.29
CA SER A 72 -2.23 -3.06 -0.34
C SER A 72 -1.82 -4.52 -0.53
N ALA A 73 -0.79 -4.80 -1.33
CA ALA A 73 -0.26 -6.15 -1.55
C ALA A 73 0.41 -6.71 -0.30
N ILE A 74 1.16 -5.87 0.43
CA ILE A 74 1.75 -6.24 1.72
C ILE A 74 0.62 -6.52 2.72
N GLY A 75 -0.40 -5.66 2.78
CA GLY A 75 -1.61 -5.89 3.57
C GLY A 75 -2.25 -7.24 3.25
N ALA A 76 -2.41 -7.58 1.97
CA ALA A 76 -2.95 -8.87 1.55
C ALA A 76 -2.14 -10.07 2.04
N ILE A 77 -0.79 -9.99 1.97
CA ILE A 77 0.10 -11.06 2.45
C ILE A 77 -0.03 -11.22 3.97
N ILE A 78 0.00 -10.11 4.70
CA ILE A 78 -0.12 -10.10 6.17
C ILE A 78 -1.49 -10.60 6.61
N GLY A 79 -2.56 -10.20 5.91
CA GLY A 79 -3.94 -10.61 6.20
C GLY A 79 -4.16 -12.11 6.06
N VAL A 80 -3.70 -12.71 4.96
CA VAL A 80 -3.74 -14.17 4.80
C VAL A 80 -2.96 -14.84 5.92
N SER A 81 -1.72 -14.40 6.16
CA SER A 81 -0.87 -14.98 7.20
C SER A 81 -1.48 -14.84 8.61
N PHE A 82 -2.17 -13.73 8.88
CA PHE A 82 -2.89 -13.50 10.13
C PHE A 82 -4.04 -14.48 10.29
N LEU A 83 -4.91 -14.61 9.28
CA LEU A 83 -6.06 -15.53 9.34
C LEU A 83 -5.62 -17.00 9.37
N GLU A 84 -4.61 -17.38 8.59
CA GLU A 84 -4.05 -18.74 8.64
C GLU A 84 -3.49 -19.10 10.03
N ASN A 85 -2.83 -18.13 10.69
CA ASN A 85 -2.38 -18.31 12.06
C ASN A 85 -3.60 -18.42 12.99
N LEU A 86 -4.56 -17.49 12.91
CA LEU A 86 -5.73 -17.42 13.79
C LEU A 86 -6.58 -18.69 13.74
N PHE A 87 -6.81 -19.24 12.55
CA PHE A 87 -7.60 -20.44 12.34
C PHE A 87 -6.77 -21.73 12.32
N SER A 88 -5.45 -21.64 12.54
CA SER A 88 -4.52 -22.78 12.55
C SER A 88 -4.62 -23.70 11.32
N ARG A 89 -4.94 -23.15 10.14
CA ARG A 89 -5.06 -23.90 8.89
C ARG A 89 -4.59 -23.08 7.69
N ARG A 90 -4.14 -23.76 6.64
CA ARG A 90 -3.74 -23.10 5.38
C ARG A 90 -4.96 -22.77 4.54
N PHE A 91 -5.00 -21.55 4.02
CA PHE A 91 -6.09 -21.10 3.17
C PHE A 91 -5.75 -21.38 1.70
N SER A 92 -6.76 -21.79 0.93
CA SER A 92 -6.64 -21.99 -0.51
C SER A 92 -7.87 -21.44 -1.24
N GLY A 93 -7.77 -21.28 -2.57
CA GLY A 93 -8.86 -20.79 -3.41
C GLY A 93 -9.48 -19.48 -2.90
N LEU A 94 -10.80 -19.51 -2.69
CA LEU A 94 -11.60 -18.36 -2.26
C LEU A 94 -11.23 -17.87 -0.86
N GLU A 95 -10.92 -18.76 0.09
CA GLU A 95 -10.54 -18.37 1.46
C GLU A 95 -9.27 -17.53 1.46
N LYS A 96 -8.30 -17.92 0.63
CA LYS A 96 -7.06 -17.18 0.45
C LYS A 96 -7.34 -15.81 -0.16
N TYR A 97 -8.21 -15.72 -1.16
CA TYR A 97 -8.60 -14.45 -1.77
C TYR A 97 -9.29 -13.52 -0.76
N VAL A 98 -10.27 -14.01 0.00
CA VAL A 98 -10.95 -13.24 1.04
C VAL A 98 -9.95 -12.74 2.09
N GLY A 99 -9.00 -13.58 2.50
CA GLY A 99 -7.95 -13.16 3.43
C GLY A 99 -7.04 -12.06 2.88
N ARG A 100 -6.81 -12.04 1.56
CA ARG A 100 -6.08 -10.96 0.89
C ARG A 100 -6.89 -9.67 0.87
N VAL A 101 -8.16 -9.72 0.49
CA VAL A 101 -9.07 -8.56 0.50
C VAL A 101 -9.14 -7.95 1.90
N PHE A 102 -9.35 -8.79 2.92
CA PHE A 102 -9.38 -8.36 4.32
C PHE A 102 -8.08 -7.67 4.73
N GLY A 103 -6.93 -8.28 4.43
CA GLY A 103 -5.63 -7.72 4.74
C GLY A 103 -5.34 -6.39 4.03
N SER A 104 -5.62 -6.31 2.73
CA SER A 104 -5.47 -5.08 1.94
C SER A 104 -6.34 -3.96 2.50
N LEU A 105 -7.62 -4.24 2.78
CA LEU A 105 -8.57 -3.29 3.36
C LEU A 105 -8.12 -2.78 4.72
N PHE A 106 -7.77 -3.68 5.63
CA PHE A 106 -7.33 -3.33 6.98
C PHE A 106 -6.13 -2.37 6.92
N PHE A 107 -5.16 -2.68 6.08
CA PHE A 107 -3.97 -1.86 5.90
C PHE A 107 -4.31 -0.49 5.27
N ALA A 108 -5.18 -0.47 4.27
CA ALA A 108 -5.61 0.78 3.61
C ALA A 108 -6.45 1.68 4.52
N VAL A 109 -7.29 1.11 5.39
CA VAL A 109 -8.02 1.87 6.42
C VAL A 109 -7.05 2.47 7.42
N GLY A 110 -6.11 1.68 7.95
CA GLY A 110 -5.08 2.19 8.86
C GLY A 110 -4.24 3.30 8.23
N TRP A 111 -3.84 3.11 6.97
CA TRP A 111 -3.11 4.11 6.21
C TRP A 111 -3.92 5.40 6.00
N THR A 112 -5.18 5.27 5.59
CA THR A 112 -6.09 6.40 5.37
C THR A 112 -6.33 7.17 6.67
N ALA A 113 -6.53 6.47 7.79
CA ALA A 113 -6.66 7.09 9.10
C ALA A 113 -5.39 7.86 9.51
N MET A 114 -4.20 7.31 9.20
CA MET A 114 -2.93 7.99 9.45
C MET A 114 -2.77 9.24 8.57
N GLN A 115 -3.09 9.16 7.28
CA GLN A 115 -3.06 10.31 6.37
C GLN A 115 -4.05 11.40 6.79
N PHE A 116 -5.27 11.01 7.16
CA PHE A 116 -6.28 11.92 7.69
C PHE A 116 -5.79 12.62 8.96
N SER A 117 -5.23 11.86 9.90
CA SER A 117 -4.70 12.42 11.13
C SER A 117 -3.52 13.37 10.86
N GLY A 118 -2.62 13.00 9.94
CA GLY A 118 -1.52 13.81 9.46
C GLY A 118 -1.99 15.14 8.88
N PHE A 119 -3.00 15.10 8.00
CA PHE A 119 -3.57 16.26 7.33
C PHE A 119 -4.31 17.18 8.31
N VAL A 120 -5.17 16.62 9.17
CA VAL A 120 -6.04 17.41 10.06
C VAL A 120 -5.31 17.97 11.27
N PHE A 121 -4.46 17.17 11.93
CA PHE A 121 -3.90 17.56 13.24
C PHE A 121 -2.50 18.14 13.17
N PHE A 122 -1.67 17.68 12.23
CA PHE A 122 -0.28 18.11 12.16
C PHE A 122 -0.04 19.12 11.05
N ASN A 123 -0.74 18.92 9.92
CA ASN A 123 -0.60 19.68 8.67
C ASN A 123 0.84 20.14 8.36
N PRO A 124 1.87 19.27 8.50
CA PRO A 124 3.25 19.66 8.31
C PRO A 124 3.45 20.17 6.89
N VAL A 125 3.91 21.41 6.83
CA VAL A 125 4.36 22.07 5.61
C VAL A 125 5.82 21.67 5.42
N GLY A 126 6.13 21.07 4.28
CA GLY A 126 7.49 20.74 3.90
C GLY A 126 8.34 22.00 3.69
N PRO A 127 9.67 21.84 3.50
CA PRO A 127 10.60 22.96 3.33
C PRO A 127 10.23 23.95 2.22
N TRP A 128 9.42 23.52 1.25
CA TRP A 128 9.01 24.29 0.07
C TRP A 128 7.52 24.65 0.04
N GLY A 129 6.87 24.77 1.20
CA GLY A 129 5.49 25.26 1.28
C GLY A 129 4.39 24.25 0.89
N ASN A 130 4.77 23.06 0.42
CA ASN A 130 3.82 21.98 0.10
C ASN A 130 3.45 21.16 1.34
N LEU A 131 2.20 20.71 1.42
CA LEU A 131 1.78 19.79 2.48
C LEU A 131 2.45 18.42 2.29
N LEU A 132 2.97 17.85 3.40
CA LEU A 132 3.55 16.50 3.36
C LEU A 132 2.47 15.41 3.28
N TRP A 133 1.25 15.70 3.72
CA TRP A 133 0.11 14.80 3.64
C TRP A 133 -0.79 15.15 2.47
N SER A 134 -1.26 14.12 1.79
CA SER A 134 -2.26 14.26 0.73
C SER A 134 -3.64 14.56 1.33
N GLY A 135 -4.44 15.33 0.57
CA GLY A 135 -5.79 15.70 0.95
C GLY A 135 -6.79 14.53 0.92
N PRO A 136 -8.06 14.79 1.23
CA PRO A 136 -9.09 13.75 1.33
C PRO A 136 -9.42 13.03 0.02
N ASP A 137 -9.02 13.58 -1.12
CA ASP A 137 -9.21 13.01 -2.45
C ASP A 137 -8.49 11.67 -2.66
N VAL A 138 -7.40 11.39 -1.94
CA VAL A 138 -6.68 10.11 -2.03
C VAL A 138 -7.26 9.00 -1.13
N TYR A 139 -8.12 9.33 -0.16
CA TYR A 139 -8.63 8.35 0.81
C TYR A 139 -9.53 7.31 0.15
N ALA A 140 -10.48 7.75 -0.66
CA ALA A 140 -11.35 6.87 -1.42
C ALA A 140 -10.54 5.99 -2.40
N ARG A 141 -9.45 6.53 -2.94
CA ARG A 141 -8.55 5.82 -3.85
C ARG A 141 -7.78 4.70 -3.15
N ASN A 142 -7.27 4.93 -1.94
CA ASN A 142 -6.63 3.90 -1.12
C ASN A 142 -7.56 2.68 -0.93
N LEU A 143 -8.81 2.95 -0.54
CA LEU A 143 -9.80 1.90 -0.30
C LEU A 143 -10.18 1.16 -1.60
N LEU A 144 -10.34 1.89 -2.71
CA LEU A 144 -10.66 1.29 -4.00
C LEU A 144 -9.53 0.35 -4.47
N VAL A 145 -8.27 0.76 -4.36
CA VAL A 145 -7.13 -0.10 -4.74
C VAL A 145 -7.02 -1.32 -3.82
N ALA A 146 -7.26 -1.15 -2.53
CA ALA A 146 -7.26 -2.24 -1.57
C ALA A 146 -8.37 -3.28 -1.82
N LEU A 147 -9.51 -2.86 -2.36
CA LEU A 147 -10.62 -3.75 -2.73
C LEU A 147 -10.41 -4.47 -4.06
N THR A 148 -9.72 -3.82 -5.00
CA THR A 148 -9.65 -4.27 -6.38
C THR A 148 -8.31 -4.93 -6.70
N VAL A 149 -7.25 -4.15 -6.85
CA VAL A 149 -5.98 -4.61 -7.42
C VAL A 149 -5.02 -5.13 -6.34
N GLY A 150 -5.03 -4.55 -5.15
CA GLY A 150 -4.17 -4.96 -4.02
C GLY A 150 -4.18 -6.47 -3.73
N PRO A 151 -5.35 -7.12 -3.64
CA PRO A 151 -5.47 -8.55 -3.39
C PRO A 151 -4.97 -9.44 -4.54
N LEU A 152 -4.89 -8.88 -5.75
CA LEU A 152 -4.46 -9.58 -6.97
C LEU A 152 -2.94 -9.55 -7.14
N VAL A 153 -2.24 -8.55 -6.61
CA VAL A 153 -0.78 -8.45 -6.73
C VAL A 153 -0.06 -9.71 -6.23
N PRO A 154 -0.37 -10.27 -5.05
CA PRO A 154 0.26 -11.52 -4.62
C PRO A 154 -0.09 -12.71 -5.52
N TYR A 155 -1.24 -12.71 -6.23
CA TYR A 155 -1.55 -13.74 -7.23
C TYR A 155 -0.64 -13.62 -8.44
N ALA A 156 -0.46 -12.40 -8.97
CA ALA A 156 0.43 -12.15 -10.10
C ALA A 156 1.86 -12.57 -9.77
N ILE A 157 2.36 -12.20 -8.58
CA ILE A 157 3.67 -12.63 -8.09
C ILE A 157 3.74 -14.16 -8.01
N GLU A 158 2.80 -14.81 -7.31
CA GLU A 158 2.79 -16.28 -7.20
C GLU A 158 2.72 -16.97 -8.57
N PHE A 159 2.00 -16.41 -9.53
CA PHE A 159 1.90 -16.91 -10.90
C PHE A 159 3.24 -16.80 -11.65
N ILE A 160 3.89 -15.63 -11.61
CA ILE A 160 5.20 -15.39 -12.25
C ILE A 160 6.26 -16.32 -11.69
N TYR A 161 6.30 -16.48 -10.36
CA TYR A 161 7.29 -17.34 -9.71
C TYR A 161 6.97 -18.85 -9.81
N LYS A 162 5.71 -19.24 -10.04
CA LYS A 162 5.33 -20.64 -10.31
C LYS A 162 5.80 -21.16 -11.67
N ILE A 163 6.15 -20.29 -12.62
CA ILE A 163 6.75 -20.70 -13.91
C ILE A 163 8.18 -21.28 -13.73
N LYS A 164 8.75 -21.24 -12.50
CA LYS A 164 10.08 -21.78 -12.19
C LYS A 164 10.11 -22.94 -11.19
N LYS A 165 8.99 -23.61 -10.92
CA LYS A 165 8.98 -24.85 -10.11
C LYS A 165 8.46 -26.05 -10.88
#